data_AF-A0A429X0U3-F1
#
_entry.id   AF-A0A429X0U3-F1
#
_cell.length_a   1.000
_cell.length_b   1.000
_cell.length_c   1.000
_cell.angle_alpha   90.00
_cell.angle_beta   90.00
_cell.angle_gamma   90.00
#
_symmetry.space_group_name_H-M   'P 1'
#
loop_
_entity.id
_entity.type
_entity.pdbx_description
1 polymer ?
#
loop_
_entity_poly.entity_id
_entity_poly.type
_entity_poly.pdbx_seq_one_letter_code
_entity_poly.pdbx_strand_id
1 'polypeptide(L)'
;MTRRSCHQAGASLLEVLVAILVMSFGLLALGGLAAAAQQYVKMAQYQSIGMALAADLGERMRGNVQAFQKGAYARAAAYSTAAVTAPPCKIKTACTVDEIAAINMAQWIGELQQRLPGGDAYVQRDAINPLATDVWLLWIDPDDEFGNVGRRVGETRDCPASAVAGIKDGAPRPRCMYYRISI
;
A
#
# COMPACT_ATOMS: atom_id res chain seq x y z
N MET A 1 -2.14 -74.96 -7.74
CA MET A 1 -2.24 -73.50 -7.52
C MET A 1 -1.68 -73.18 -6.14
N THR A 2 -0.47 -72.65 -6.05
CA THR A 2 0.22 -72.31 -4.79
C THR A 2 -0.17 -70.90 -4.33
N ARG A 3 -0.91 -70.77 -3.23
CA ARG A 3 -1.14 -69.48 -2.57
C ARG A 3 0.11 -69.08 -1.79
N ARG A 4 0.78 -68.01 -2.23
CA ARG A 4 1.78 -67.30 -1.40
C ARG A 4 1.03 -66.54 -0.29
N SER A 5 1.25 -66.87 0.97
CA SER A 5 0.82 -66.01 2.08
C SER A 5 1.78 -64.84 2.21
N CYS A 6 1.30 -63.63 1.95
CA CYS A 6 2.02 -62.41 2.28
C CYS A 6 2.08 -62.29 3.81
N HIS A 7 3.27 -62.23 4.39
CA HIS A 7 3.41 -61.91 5.82
C HIS A 7 3.05 -60.44 6.02
N GLN A 8 1.96 -60.20 6.74
CA GLN A 8 1.56 -58.86 7.14
C GLN A 8 2.46 -58.41 8.29
N ALA A 9 3.47 -57.58 8.00
CA ALA A 9 4.23 -56.89 9.02
C ALA A 9 3.29 -55.86 9.68
N GLY A 10 2.80 -56.16 10.88
CA GLY A 10 2.00 -55.21 11.65
C GLY A 10 2.83 -53.97 11.99
N ALA A 11 2.24 -52.79 11.86
CA ALA A 11 2.89 -51.54 12.22
C ALA A 11 3.31 -51.55 13.69
N SER A 12 4.56 -51.22 13.98
CA SER A 12 5.00 -51.07 15.37
C SER A 12 4.42 -49.77 15.97
N LEU A 13 4.18 -49.73 17.30
CA LEU A 13 3.69 -48.52 17.97
C LEU A 13 4.65 -47.32 17.76
N LEU A 14 5.94 -47.60 17.59
CA LEU A 14 6.97 -46.60 17.30
C LEU A 14 6.83 -46.03 15.88
N GLU A 15 6.44 -46.85 14.90
CA GLU A 15 6.23 -46.42 13.51
C GLU A 15 5.08 -45.42 13.39
N VAL A 16 3.97 -45.67 14.09
CA VAL A 16 2.82 -44.74 14.12
C VAL A 16 3.20 -43.44 14.82
N LEU A 17 3.97 -43.50 15.90
CA LEU A 17 4.40 -42.30 16.64
C LEU A 17 5.35 -41.43 15.80
N VAL A 18 6.29 -42.04 15.07
CA VAL A 18 7.17 -41.34 14.13
C VAL A 18 6.37 -40.75 12.96
N ALA A 19 5.38 -41.48 12.41
CA ALA A 19 4.54 -40.98 11.34
C ALA A 19 3.74 -39.73 11.76
N ILE A 20 3.13 -39.74 12.96
CA ILE A 20 2.42 -38.59 13.52
C ILE A 20 3.37 -37.42 13.77
N LEU A 21 4.58 -37.68 14.26
CA LEU A 21 5.61 -36.65 14.49
C LEU A 21 6.01 -35.95 13.18
N VAL A 22 6.33 -36.72 12.15
CA VAL A 22 6.70 -36.19 10.82
C VAL A 22 5.53 -35.42 10.20
N MET A 23 4.30 -35.95 10.29
CA MET A 23 3.11 -35.27 9.80
C MET A 23 2.86 -33.95 10.53
N SER A 24 3.08 -33.91 11.84
CA SER A 24 2.92 -32.70 12.66
C SER A 24 3.88 -31.61 12.23
N PHE A 25 5.17 -31.93 12.00
CA PHE A 25 6.13 -30.98 11.45
C PHE A 25 5.77 -30.52 10.03
N GLY A 26 5.26 -31.43 9.20
CA GLY A 26 4.76 -31.10 7.86
C GLY A 26 3.63 -30.06 7.90
N LEU A 27 2.65 -30.23 8.78
CA LEU A 27 1.55 -29.29 8.95
C LEU A 27 2.00 -27.94 9.50
N LEU A 28 2.94 -27.92 10.46
CA LEU A 28 3.53 -26.68 10.97
C LEU A 28 4.27 -25.90 9.88
N ALA A 29 5.05 -26.59 9.04
CA ALA A 29 5.75 -25.97 7.92
C ALA A 29 4.77 -25.36 6.91
N LEU A 30 3.70 -26.07 6.56
CA LEU A 30 2.65 -25.55 5.67
C LEU A 30 1.94 -24.33 6.26
N GLY A 31 1.67 -24.33 7.56
CA GLY A 31 1.08 -23.18 8.26
C GLY A 31 1.95 -21.92 8.16
N GLY A 32 3.27 -22.07 8.34
CA GLY A 32 4.22 -20.97 8.16
C GLY A 32 4.24 -20.42 6.74
N LEU A 33 4.24 -21.31 5.73
CA LEU A 33 4.16 -20.89 4.32
C LEU A 33 2.85 -20.19 4.00
N ALA A 34 1.71 -20.68 4.51
CA ALA A 34 0.41 -20.07 4.31
C ALA A 34 0.32 -18.66 4.92
N ALA A 35 0.90 -18.45 6.10
CA ALA A 35 0.99 -17.14 6.73
C ALA A 35 1.85 -16.16 5.92
N ALA A 36 3.03 -16.60 5.47
CA ALA A 36 3.89 -15.77 4.62
C ALA A 36 3.21 -15.43 3.28
N ALA A 37 2.51 -16.39 2.67
CA ALA A 37 1.75 -16.16 1.43
C ALA A 37 0.66 -15.09 1.61
N GLN A 38 -0.05 -15.10 2.75
CA GLN A 38 -1.06 -14.09 3.06
C GLN A 38 -0.46 -12.68 3.14
N GLN A 39 0.72 -12.52 3.73
CA GLN A 39 1.42 -11.22 3.76
C GLN A 39 1.69 -10.71 2.34
N TYR A 40 2.22 -11.56 1.45
CA TYR A 40 2.46 -11.16 0.05
C TYR A 40 1.18 -10.76 -0.68
N VAL A 41 0.06 -11.46 -0.44
CA VAL A 41 -1.25 -11.10 -1.01
C VAL A 41 -1.69 -9.72 -0.54
N LYS A 42 -1.51 -9.38 0.74
CA LYS A 42 -1.84 -8.04 1.27
C LYS A 42 -0.98 -6.94 0.64
N MET A 43 0.32 -7.17 0.49
CA MET A 43 1.20 -6.20 -0.17
C MET A 43 0.80 -5.95 -1.62
N ALA A 44 0.51 -7.01 -2.38
CA ALA A 44 0.04 -6.91 -3.75
C ALA A 44 -1.34 -6.19 -3.82
N GLN A 45 -2.22 -6.43 -2.85
CA GLN A 45 -3.51 -5.75 -2.74
C GLN A 45 -3.33 -4.23 -2.56
N TYR A 46 -2.46 -3.79 -1.65
CA TYR A 46 -2.22 -2.35 -1.44
C TYR A 46 -1.59 -1.68 -2.65
N GLN A 47 -0.65 -2.34 -3.33
CA GLN A 47 -0.09 -1.83 -4.59
C GLN A 47 -1.17 -1.67 -5.66
N SER A 48 -2.06 -2.67 -5.83
CA SER A 48 -3.16 -2.61 -6.79
C SER A 48 -4.16 -1.48 -6.47
N ILE A 49 -4.49 -1.29 -5.19
CA ILE A 49 -5.31 -0.16 -4.73
C ILE A 49 -4.62 1.18 -5.03
N GLY A 50 -3.32 1.28 -4.77
CA GLY A 50 -2.51 2.46 -5.08
C GLY A 50 -2.52 2.81 -6.56
N MET A 51 -2.34 1.82 -7.45
CA MET A 51 -2.41 2.01 -8.90
C MET A 51 -3.76 2.60 -9.32
N ALA A 52 -4.86 2.07 -8.79
CA ALA A 52 -6.20 2.54 -9.09
C ALA A 52 -6.44 3.98 -8.58
N LEU A 53 -5.95 4.32 -7.38
CA LEU A 53 -6.06 5.66 -6.82
C LEU A 53 -5.19 6.68 -7.55
N ALA A 54 -3.99 6.31 -8.01
CA ALA A 54 -3.16 7.17 -8.84
C ALA A 54 -3.82 7.45 -10.19
N ALA A 55 -4.44 6.44 -10.80
CA ALA A 55 -5.21 6.61 -12.04
C ALA A 55 -6.42 7.53 -11.85
N ASP A 56 -7.16 7.38 -10.74
CA ASP A 56 -8.28 8.25 -10.38
C ASP A 56 -7.85 9.73 -10.26
N LEU A 57 -6.73 10.00 -9.57
CA LEU A 57 -6.19 11.35 -9.50
C LEU A 57 -5.85 11.91 -10.88
N GLY A 58 -5.25 11.09 -11.73
CA GLY A 58 -4.94 11.47 -13.11
C GLY A 58 -6.18 11.85 -13.92
N GLU A 59 -7.28 11.12 -13.73
CA GLU A 59 -8.56 11.44 -14.37
C GLU A 59 -9.16 12.74 -13.83
N ARG A 60 -9.12 12.96 -12.52
CA ARG A 60 -9.58 14.23 -11.91
C ARG A 60 -8.79 15.43 -12.42
N MET A 61 -7.48 15.28 -12.61
CA MET A 61 -6.64 16.33 -13.18
C MET A 61 -6.97 16.57 -14.67
N ARG A 62 -7.24 15.52 -15.46
CA ARG A 62 -7.68 15.64 -16.87
C ARG A 62 -9.05 16.28 -17.00
N GLY A 63 -9.97 16.00 -16.08
CA GLY A 63 -11.28 16.64 -16.01
C GLY A 63 -11.23 18.13 -15.65
N ASN A 64 -10.10 18.61 -15.13
CA ASN A 64 -9.90 20.01 -14.72
C ASN A 64 -8.49 20.49 -15.07
N VAL A 65 -8.17 20.48 -16.37
CA VAL A 65 -6.85 20.85 -16.90
C VAL A 65 -6.46 22.29 -16.50
N GLN A 66 -7.41 23.22 -16.42
CA GLN A 66 -7.13 24.60 -16.05
C GLN A 66 -6.56 24.70 -14.62
N ALA A 67 -7.15 24.00 -13.66
CA ALA A 67 -6.64 23.97 -12.29
C ALA A 67 -5.31 23.20 -12.19
N PHE A 68 -5.17 22.12 -12.96
CA PHE A 68 -3.89 21.41 -13.08
C PHE A 68 -2.76 22.31 -13.59
N GLN A 69 -3.00 23.08 -14.67
CA GLN A 69 -2.01 24.01 -15.22
C GLN A 69 -1.61 25.13 -14.25
N LYS A 70 -2.50 25.50 -13.32
CA LYS A 70 -2.22 26.44 -12.21
C LYS A 70 -1.49 25.79 -11.03
N GLY A 71 -1.36 24.46 -11.00
CA GLY A 71 -0.76 23.73 -9.88
C GLY A 71 -1.72 23.53 -8.69
N ALA A 72 -3.03 23.67 -8.87
CA ALA A 72 -4.02 23.57 -7.79
C ALA A 72 -4.14 22.15 -7.18
N TYR A 73 -3.57 21.14 -7.83
CA TYR A 73 -3.49 19.76 -7.32
C TYR A 73 -2.19 19.48 -6.54
N ALA A 74 -1.26 20.43 -6.44
CA ALA A 74 -0.02 20.24 -5.69
C ALA A 74 -0.31 20.15 -4.17
N ARG A 75 0.29 19.14 -3.53
CA ARG A 75 0.22 18.91 -2.09
C ARG A 75 1.59 18.47 -1.59
N ALA A 76 2.42 19.44 -1.25
CA ALA A 76 3.76 19.23 -0.69
C ALA A 76 3.74 19.20 0.86
N ALA A 77 2.71 18.61 1.45
CA ALA A 77 2.56 18.52 2.91
C ALA A 77 3.30 17.30 3.47
N ALA A 78 3.81 17.41 4.70
CA ALA A 78 4.35 16.27 5.42
C ALA A 78 3.24 15.25 5.71
N TYR A 79 3.65 13.97 5.79
CA TYR A 79 2.80 12.83 6.04
C TYR A 79 1.91 13.05 7.26
N SER A 80 0.60 12.86 7.09
CA SER A 80 -0.39 13.02 8.15
C SER A 80 -1.55 12.06 7.95
N THR A 81 -1.97 11.43 9.06
CA THR A 81 -3.18 10.61 9.13
C THR A 81 -4.40 11.41 9.60
N ALA A 82 -4.27 12.74 9.72
CA ALA A 82 -5.39 13.60 10.08
C ALA A 82 -6.47 13.55 8.99
N ALA A 83 -7.72 13.43 9.42
CA ALA A 83 -8.85 13.41 8.49
C ALA A 83 -8.89 14.71 7.66
N VAL A 84 -9.03 14.55 6.35
CA VAL A 84 -9.18 15.68 5.43
C VAL A 84 -10.65 15.93 5.17
N THR A 85 -11.08 17.19 5.27
CA THR A 85 -12.47 17.59 4.98
C THR A 85 -12.51 18.34 3.66
N ALA A 86 -13.47 18.01 2.80
CA ALA A 86 -13.68 18.74 1.55
C ALA A 86 -14.21 20.15 1.85
N PRO A 87 -13.54 21.21 1.35
CA PRO A 87 -14.04 22.56 1.52
C PRO A 87 -15.34 22.75 0.71
N PRO A 88 -16.31 23.54 1.20
CA PRO A 88 -17.46 23.90 0.40
C PRO A 88 -17.05 24.87 -0.72
N CYS A 89 -17.77 24.85 -1.84
CA CYS A 89 -17.68 25.94 -2.80
C CYS A 89 -18.27 27.22 -2.20
N LYS A 90 -17.65 28.38 -2.47
CA LYS A 90 -18.18 29.68 -2.02
C LYS A 90 -19.58 29.93 -2.60
N ILE A 91 -19.79 29.53 -3.84
CA ILE A 91 -21.11 29.54 -4.50
C ILE A 91 -21.48 28.09 -4.79
N LYS A 92 -22.50 27.55 -4.10
CA LYS A 92 -22.89 26.13 -4.17
C LYS A 92 -23.20 25.62 -5.58
N THR A 93 -23.62 26.50 -6.49
CA THR A 93 -23.98 26.17 -7.88
C THR A 93 -22.89 26.52 -8.90
N ALA A 94 -21.80 27.17 -8.47
CA ALA A 94 -20.79 27.73 -9.35
C ALA A 94 -19.40 27.69 -8.69
N CYS A 95 -18.89 26.47 -8.45
CA CYS A 95 -17.54 26.28 -7.98
C CYS A 95 -16.53 26.75 -9.04
N THR A 96 -15.53 27.51 -8.62
CA THR A 96 -14.38 27.83 -9.46
C THR A 96 -13.55 26.59 -9.72
N VAL A 97 -12.75 26.61 -10.79
CA VAL A 97 -11.85 25.49 -11.12
C VAL A 97 -10.89 25.13 -9.99
N ASP A 98 -10.45 26.12 -9.19
CA ASP A 98 -9.53 25.91 -8.08
C ASP A 98 -10.24 25.31 -6.86
N GLU A 99 -11.51 25.68 -6.62
CA GLU A 99 -12.35 25.05 -5.58
C GLU A 99 -12.67 23.59 -5.93
N ILE A 100 -12.95 23.30 -7.20
CA ILE A 100 -13.17 21.91 -7.67
C ILE A 100 -11.91 21.07 -7.43
N ALA A 101 -10.72 21.60 -7.73
CA ALA A 101 -9.46 20.89 -7.46
C ALA A 101 -9.25 20.63 -5.95
N ALA A 102 -9.56 21.60 -5.08
CA ALA A 102 -9.48 21.42 -3.63
C ALA A 102 -10.45 20.35 -3.11
N ILE A 103 -11.69 20.32 -3.63
CA ILE A 103 -12.67 19.28 -3.32
C ILE A 103 -12.19 17.91 -3.80
N ASN A 104 -11.73 17.81 -5.05
CA ASN A 104 -11.19 16.59 -5.63
C ASN A 104 -10.04 16.04 -4.81
N MET A 105 -9.08 16.89 -4.43
CA MET A 105 -7.95 16.49 -3.59
C MET A 105 -8.40 16.01 -2.21
N ALA A 106 -9.33 16.73 -1.57
CA ALA A 106 -9.83 16.32 -0.26
C ALA A 106 -10.58 14.98 -0.30
N GLN A 107 -11.43 14.76 -1.31
CA GLN A 107 -12.13 13.49 -1.50
C GLN A 107 -11.14 12.36 -1.78
N TRP A 108 -10.19 12.59 -2.68
CA TRP A 108 -9.18 11.59 -3.05
C TRP A 108 -8.27 11.20 -1.88
N ILE A 109 -7.83 12.17 -1.06
CA ILE A 109 -7.09 11.87 0.18
C ILE A 109 -7.97 11.11 1.17
N GLY A 110 -9.26 11.45 1.28
CA GLY A 110 -10.21 10.68 2.09
C GLY A 110 -10.32 9.22 1.63
N GLU A 111 -10.36 8.96 0.32
CA GLU A 111 -10.36 7.61 -0.25
C GLU A 111 -9.05 6.86 0.04
N LEU A 112 -7.90 7.53 -0.05
CA LEU A 112 -6.61 6.96 0.35
C LEU A 112 -6.63 6.53 1.81
N GLN A 113 -7.09 7.39 2.72
CA GLN A 113 -7.17 7.11 4.16
C GLN A 113 -8.12 5.95 4.48
N GLN A 114 -9.18 5.76 3.69
CA GLN A 114 -10.15 4.67 3.88
C GLN A 114 -9.68 3.34 3.30
N ARG A 115 -8.92 3.36 2.20
CA ARG A 115 -8.55 2.14 1.45
C ARG A 115 -7.14 1.64 1.75
N LEU A 116 -6.27 2.50 2.26
CA LEU A 116 -4.91 2.16 2.66
C LEU A 116 -4.71 2.44 4.16
N PRO A 117 -4.02 1.54 4.90
CA PRO A 117 -3.74 1.76 6.32
C PRO A 117 -2.81 2.98 6.48
N GLY A 118 -3.26 3.99 7.22
CA GLY A 118 -2.50 5.24 7.35
C GLY A 118 -2.24 5.92 6.00
N GLY A 119 -3.17 5.82 5.06
CA GLY A 119 -3.04 6.37 3.71
C GLY A 119 -2.81 7.89 3.70
N ASP A 120 -1.85 8.35 2.92
CA ASP A 120 -1.67 9.77 2.58
C ASP A 120 -1.01 9.89 1.19
N ALA A 121 -0.85 11.11 0.68
CA ALA A 121 -0.14 11.35 -0.57
C ALA A 121 0.67 12.64 -0.58
N TYR A 122 1.82 12.59 -1.24
CA TYR A 122 2.62 13.76 -1.57
C TYR A 122 2.53 14.00 -3.07
N VAL A 123 2.13 15.20 -3.48
CA VAL A 123 1.91 15.56 -4.89
C VAL A 123 2.74 16.78 -5.22
N GLN A 124 3.67 16.64 -6.15
CA GLN A 124 4.53 17.72 -6.58
C GLN A 124 4.50 17.83 -8.09
N ARG A 125 4.28 19.05 -8.58
CA ARG A 125 4.37 19.33 -10.01
C ARG A 125 5.83 19.26 -10.45
N ASP A 126 6.07 18.70 -11.62
CA ASP A 126 7.41 18.68 -12.20
C ASP A 126 7.88 20.12 -12.48
N ALA A 127 9.12 20.42 -12.10
CA ALA A 127 9.68 21.77 -12.18
C ALA A 127 10.03 22.19 -13.62
N ILE A 128 10.21 21.22 -14.53
CA ILE A 128 10.65 21.44 -15.92
C ILE A 128 9.47 21.27 -16.88
N ASN A 129 8.71 20.19 -16.73
CA ASN A 129 7.55 19.89 -17.54
C ASN A 129 6.26 20.27 -16.79
N PRO A 130 5.63 21.42 -17.11
CA PRO A 130 4.40 21.85 -16.45
C PRO A 130 3.22 20.93 -16.72
N LEU A 131 3.33 20.01 -17.67
CA LEU A 131 2.33 18.99 -17.99
C LEU A 131 2.51 17.68 -17.22
N ALA A 132 3.59 17.55 -16.43
CA ALA A 132 3.84 16.39 -15.59
C ALA A 132 3.69 16.72 -14.09
N THR A 133 3.25 15.73 -13.33
CA THR A 133 3.14 15.76 -11.88
C THR A 133 3.59 14.43 -11.32
N ASP A 134 4.45 14.52 -10.32
CA ASP A 134 4.97 13.40 -9.56
C ASP A 134 4.10 13.21 -8.31
N VAL A 135 3.65 11.98 -8.11
CA VAL A 135 2.74 11.57 -7.05
C VAL A 135 3.37 10.43 -6.28
N TRP A 136 3.46 10.59 -4.97
CA TRP A 136 3.85 9.53 -4.06
C TRP A 136 2.65 9.17 -3.20
N LEU A 137 2.22 7.91 -3.27
CA LEU A 137 1.22 7.36 -2.36
C LEU A 137 1.91 6.76 -1.15
N LEU A 138 1.40 7.06 0.03
CA LEU A 138 1.97 6.65 1.32
C LEU A 138 1.00 5.74 2.06
N TRP A 139 1.49 4.66 2.67
CA TRP A 139 0.72 3.82 3.59
C TRP A 139 1.64 3.14 4.61
N ILE A 140 1.07 2.68 5.74
CA ILE A 140 1.78 1.93 6.78
C ILE A 140 1.53 0.44 6.55
N ASP A 141 2.59 -0.36 6.60
CA ASP A 141 2.46 -1.82 6.63
C ASP A 141 2.20 -2.29 8.07
N PRO A 142 1.28 -3.25 8.28
CA PRO A 142 0.96 -3.76 9.62
C PRO A 142 2.11 -4.53 10.29
N ASP A 143 3.11 -5.00 9.53
CA ASP A 143 4.17 -5.89 10.03
C ASP A 143 5.43 -5.17 10.56
N ASP A 144 5.42 -3.84 10.67
CA ASP A 144 6.52 -3.06 11.27
C ASP A 144 6.68 -3.31 12.79
N GLU A 145 5.80 -4.09 13.43
CA GLU A 145 5.85 -4.41 14.86
C GLU A 145 6.75 -5.62 15.21
N PHE A 146 7.00 -6.55 14.28
CA PHE A 146 7.79 -7.76 14.56
C PHE A 146 9.26 -7.63 14.18
N GLY A 147 9.95 -6.56 14.61
CA GLY A 147 11.41 -6.50 14.70
C GLY A 147 12.23 -7.02 13.50
N ASN A 148 11.65 -7.03 12.31
CA ASN A 148 12.26 -7.66 11.16
C ASN A 148 13.31 -6.69 10.63
N VAL A 149 14.54 -6.87 11.14
CA VAL A 149 15.80 -6.38 10.54
C VAL A 149 16.08 -7.13 9.21
N GLY A 150 15.05 -7.66 8.55
CA GLY A 150 15.11 -8.48 7.36
C GLY A 150 14.89 -7.65 6.10
N ARG A 151 16.01 -7.13 5.59
CA ARG A 151 16.24 -6.60 4.22
C ARG A 151 16.21 -5.08 4.07
N ARG A 152 17.27 -4.45 4.59
CA ARG A 152 17.94 -3.35 3.88
C ARG A 152 18.73 -3.92 2.70
N VAL A 153 18.16 -3.89 1.50
CA VAL A 153 18.93 -3.93 0.24
C VAL A 153 18.20 -2.97 -0.72
N GLY A 154 18.74 -1.76 -0.84
CA GLY A 154 18.17 -0.65 -1.62
C GLY A 154 17.35 0.31 -0.76
N GLU A 155 18.03 1.11 0.07
CA GLU A 155 17.49 2.33 0.65
C GLU A 155 17.25 3.30 -0.52
N THR A 156 16.04 3.28 -1.06
CA THR A 156 15.00 4.25 -0.78
C THR A 156 13.66 3.50 -0.68
N ARG A 157 12.88 3.46 0.42
CA ARG A 157 12.33 4.61 1.15
C ARG A 157 12.18 5.85 0.27
N ASP A 158 11.72 5.66 -0.97
CA ASP A 158 11.51 6.67 -2.04
C ASP A 158 10.42 7.71 -1.71
N CYS A 159 10.21 7.97 -0.43
CA CYS A 159 9.43 9.11 0.00
C CYS A 159 10.29 10.37 -0.15
N PRO A 160 9.75 11.46 -0.72
CA PRO A 160 10.41 12.75 -0.67
C PRO A 160 10.77 13.12 0.78
N ALA A 161 11.96 13.69 1.01
CA ALA A 161 12.40 14.04 2.36
C ALA A 161 11.41 14.98 3.09
N SER A 162 10.75 15.86 2.33
CA SER A 162 9.66 16.72 2.80
C SER A 162 8.40 15.95 3.19
N ALA A 163 8.08 14.86 2.50
CA ALA A 163 6.91 14.03 2.80
C ALA A 163 7.06 13.29 4.13
N VAL A 164 8.27 12.91 4.52
CA VAL A 164 8.54 12.23 5.81
C VAL A 164 9.12 13.17 6.87
N ALA A 165 9.11 14.48 6.63
CA ALA A 165 9.61 15.47 7.56
C ALA A 165 8.75 15.47 8.84
N GLY A 166 9.38 15.35 10.00
CA GLY A 166 8.70 15.41 11.30
C GLY A 166 8.22 14.07 11.88
N ILE A 167 8.40 12.95 11.17
CA ILE A 167 8.20 11.62 11.76
C ILE A 167 9.29 11.36 12.79
N LYS A 168 8.91 11.12 14.05
CA LYS A 168 9.83 10.87 15.17
C LYS A 168 10.53 9.51 15.02
N ASP A 169 11.74 9.41 15.58
CA ASP A 169 12.46 8.14 15.66
C ASP A 169 11.65 7.11 16.46
N GLY A 170 11.53 5.90 15.91
CA GLY A 170 10.72 4.81 16.48
C GLY A 170 9.23 4.85 16.14
N ALA A 171 8.73 5.89 15.47
CA ALA A 171 7.37 5.87 14.91
C ALA A 171 7.30 4.99 13.64
N PRO A 172 6.16 4.33 13.37
CA PRO A 172 5.94 3.62 12.11
C PRO A 172 6.18 4.55 10.92
N ARG A 173 7.00 4.12 9.96
CA ARG A 173 7.31 4.94 8.77
C ARG A 173 6.47 4.44 7.60
N PRO A 174 5.81 5.34 6.86
CA PRO A 174 5.06 4.90 5.70
C PRO A 174 6.00 4.37 4.61
N ARG A 175 5.51 3.40 3.84
CA ARG A 175 6.04 3.07 2.53
C ARG A 175 5.52 4.06 1.51
N CYS A 176 6.32 4.32 0.48
CA CYS A 176 5.94 5.16 -0.64
C CYS A 176 5.93 4.38 -1.94
N MET A 177 4.97 4.70 -2.80
CA MET A 177 4.92 4.24 -4.18
C MET A 177 4.80 5.45 -5.11
N TYR A 178 5.73 5.54 -6.05
CA TYR A 178 5.87 6.67 -6.95
C TYR A 178 5.09 6.44 -8.25
N TYR A 179 4.46 7.52 -8.72
CA TYR A 179 3.72 7.61 -9.96
C TYR A 179 4.03 8.94 -10.64
N ARG A 180 4.09 8.92 -11.97
CA ARG A 180 4.15 10.12 -12.77
C ARG A 180 2.91 10.24 -13.63
N ILE A 181 2.20 11.35 -13.48
CA ILE A 181 0.99 11.68 -14.22
C ILE A 181 1.34 12.79 -15.21
N SER A 182 1.11 12.55 -16.49
CA SER A 182 1.25 13.55 -17.55
C SER A 182 -0.09 13.80 -18.24
N ILE A 183 -0.37 15.06 -18.58
CA ILE A 183 -1.64 15.54 -19.16
C ILE A 183 -1.38 16.23 -20.49
#